data_AF-A0A941RWQ5-F1
#
_entry.id   AF-A0A941RWQ5-F1
#
_cell.length_a   1.000
_cell.length_b   1.000
_cell.length_c   1.000
_cell.angle_alpha   90.00
_cell.angle_beta   90.00
_cell.angle_gamma   90.00
#
_symmetry.space_group_name_H-M   'P 1'
#
loop_
_entity.id
_entity.type
_entity.pdbx_description
1 polymer ?
#
loop_
_entity_poly.entity_id
_entity_poly.type
_entity_poly.pdbx_seq_one_letter_code
_entity_poly.pdbx_strand_id
1 'polypeptide(L)'
;VPDLVLDRASRFLDLVAEENGSRYRYEPNELKSFTPAMTAEGLLCRQYLGWPRNHPGMILGVKYLLQAENLPDWNSGRRNLYHWYYAAQVLHNLQGSEWETWNAAAREELIKHQVKGAGKTGGSWHPTQPAGAADENADKGGRLYVTCLCLLTLEVYYRHLPLYRDEPVSRTTTE
;
A
#
# COMPACT_ATOMS: atom_id res chain seq x y z
N VAL A 1 -0.11 -3.40 -23.54
CA VAL A 1 -1.43 -2.76 -23.38
C VAL A 1 -1.48 -1.57 -24.32
N PRO A 2 -2.57 -1.32 -25.07
CA PRO A 2 -2.64 -0.16 -25.98
C PRO A 2 -2.56 1.17 -25.24
N ASP A 3 -1.89 2.17 -25.81
CA ASP A 3 -1.64 3.48 -25.17
C ASP A 3 -2.94 4.17 -24.75
N LEU A 4 -3.97 4.12 -25.60
CA LEU A 4 -5.29 4.70 -25.31
C LEU A 4 -5.91 4.16 -24.00
N VAL A 5 -5.62 2.91 -23.62
CA VAL A 5 -6.11 2.32 -22.38
C VAL A 5 -5.39 2.90 -21.18
N LEU A 6 -4.07 3.08 -21.27
CA LEU A 6 -3.25 3.70 -20.22
C LEU A 6 -3.60 5.19 -20.05
N ASP A 7 -3.86 5.91 -21.15
CA ASP A 7 -4.33 7.29 -21.11
C ASP A 7 -5.67 7.42 -20.39
N ARG A 8 -6.61 6.51 -20.66
CA ARG A 8 -7.92 6.52 -19.99
C ARG A 8 -7.79 6.19 -18.51
N ALA A 9 -6.91 5.26 -18.14
CA ALA A 9 -6.62 4.97 -16.74
C ALA A 9 -6.02 6.20 -16.03
N SER A 10 -5.07 6.89 -16.67
CA SER A 10 -4.50 8.14 -16.12
C SER A 10 -5.58 9.21 -15.92
N ARG A 11 -6.46 9.43 -16.91
CA ARG A 11 -7.56 10.40 -16.78
C ARG A 11 -8.53 10.04 -15.67
N PHE A 12 -8.84 8.75 -15.49
CA PHE A 12 -9.67 8.32 -14.36
C PHE A 12 -9.01 8.67 -13.02
N LEU A 13 -7.72 8.39 -12.87
CA LEU A 13 -6.96 8.75 -11.67
C LEU A 13 -6.92 10.27 -11.45
N ASP A 14 -6.95 11.09 -12.51
CA ASP A 14 -7.06 12.54 -12.38
C ASP A 14 -8.42 12.97 -11.82
N LEU A 15 -9.50 12.26 -12.16
CA LEU A 15 -10.86 12.55 -11.66
C LEU A 15 -11.04 12.22 -10.17
N VAL A 16 -10.35 11.17 -9.70
CA VAL A 16 -10.46 10.71 -8.31
C VAL A 16 -9.31 11.23 -7.42
N ALA A 17 -8.38 11.98 -7.99
CA ALA A 17 -7.30 12.63 -7.27
C ALA A 17 -7.77 13.87 -6.49
N GLU A 18 -7.19 14.05 -5.31
CA GLU A 18 -7.26 15.24 -4.47
C GLU A 18 -5.84 15.75 -4.17
N GLU A 19 -5.73 16.97 -3.66
CA GLU A 19 -4.46 17.58 -3.22
C GLU A 19 -3.31 17.40 -4.24
N ASN A 20 -3.57 17.78 -5.49
CA ASN A 20 -2.63 17.65 -6.61
C ASN A 20 -2.13 16.21 -6.86
N GLY A 21 -3.00 15.21 -6.70
CA GLY A 21 -2.69 13.81 -6.99
C GLY A 21 -1.92 13.09 -5.89
N SER A 22 -1.93 13.65 -4.67
CA SER A 22 -1.32 13.03 -3.49
C SER A 22 -2.30 12.17 -2.69
N ARG A 23 -3.61 12.33 -2.91
CA ARG A 23 -4.66 11.58 -2.22
C ARG A 23 -5.74 11.16 -3.21
N TYR A 24 -6.41 10.04 -2.94
CA TYR A 24 -7.34 9.45 -3.90
C TYR A 24 -8.65 8.97 -3.25
N ARG A 25 -9.76 9.19 -3.95
CA ARG A 25 -11.10 8.64 -3.69
C ARG A 25 -11.30 7.34 -4.48
N TYR A 26 -12.36 6.58 -4.19
CA TYR A 26 -12.70 5.39 -4.97
C TYR A 26 -13.37 5.77 -6.29
N GLU A 27 -14.34 6.69 -6.25
CA GLU A 27 -15.08 7.16 -7.42
C GLU A 27 -15.21 8.69 -7.48
N PRO A 28 -15.36 9.30 -8.67
CA PRO A 28 -15.39 10.76 -8.81
C PRO A 28 -16.52 11.47 -8.06
N ASN A 29 -17.65 10.78 -7.85
CA ASN A 29 -18.86 11.34 -7.24
C ASN A 29 -19.11 10.81 -5.82
N GLU A 30 -18.10 10.19 -5.20
CA GLU A 30 -18.24 9.65 -3.85
C GLU A 30 -18.33 10.78 -2.81
N LEU A 31 -19.26 10.65 -1.85
CA LEU A 31 -19.40 11.61 -0.74
C LEU A 31 -18.25 11.50 0.27
N LYS A 32 -17.69 10.30 0.43
CA LYS A 32 -16.51 10.07 1.26
C LYS A 32 -15.30 10.63 0.52
N SER A 33 -14.51 11.44 1.23
CA SER A 33 -13.22 11.92 0.71
C SER A 33 -12.21 10.77 0.65
N PHE A 34 -10.96 11.09 0.32
CA PHE A 34 -9.88 10.12 0.19
C PHE A 34 -9.73 9.19 1.40
N THR A 35 -9.23 7.98 1.15
CA THR A 35 -8.85 7.03 2.20
C THR A 35 -7.39 6.62 2.06
N PRO A 36 -6.75 6.11 3.13
CA PRO A 36 -5.40 5.56 3.03
C PRO A 36 -5.30 4.41 2.01
N ALA A 37 -6.31 3.53 1.96
CA ALA A 37 -6.35 2.42 1.00
C ALA A 37 -6.37 2.93 -0.46
N MET A 38 -7.33 3.81 -0.77
CA MET A 38 -7.46 4.38 -2.12
C MET A 38 -6.25 5.23 -2.50
N THR A 39 -5.68 5.95 -1.54
CA THR A 39 -4.46 6.72 -1.76
C THR A 39 -3.28 5.82 -2.10
N ALA A 40 -3.07 4.72 -1.37
CA ALA A 40 -2.03 3.76 -1.71
C ALA A 40 -2.24 3.11 -3.09
N GLU A 41 -3.48 2.72 -3.43
CA GLU A 41 -3.81 2.19 -4.76
C GLU A 41 -3.58 3.20 -5.89
N GLY A 42 -4.06 4.43 -5.71
CA GLY A 42 -3.89 5.50 -6.69
C GLY A 42 -2.42 5.80 -6.95
N LEU A 43 -1.62 5.91 -5.88
CA LEU A 43 -0.17 6.08 -5.99
C LEU A 43 0.49 4.90 -6.69
N LEU A 44 0.14 3.66 -6.35
CA LEU A 44 0.69 2.46 -7.02
C LEU A 44 0.37 2.46 -8.52
N CYS A 45 -0.87 2.80 -8.89
CA CYS A 45 -1.26 2.95 -10.29
C CYS A 45 -0.42 4.05 -10.98
N ARG A 46 -0.15 5.18 -10.31
CA ARG A 46 0.72 6.23 -10.85
C ARG A 46 2.16 5.75 -11.04
N GLN A 47 2.69 4.93 -10.13
CA GLN A 47 4.01 4.30 -10.31
C GLN A 47 4.03 3.47 -11.61
N TYR A 48 3.02 2.62 -11.82
CA TYR A 48 2.90 1.81 -13.04
C TYR A 48 2.66 2.63 -14.31
N LEU A 49 2.02 3.79 -14.21
CA LEU A 49 1.86 4.76 -15.31
C LEU A 49 3.09 5.64 -15.53
N GLY A 50 4.18 5.43 -14.79
CA GLY A 50 5.47 6.04 -15.03
C GLY A 50 5.75 7.34 -14.27
N TRP A 51 5.02 7.64 -13.19
CA TRP A 51 5.42 8.75 -12.31
C TRP A 51 6.84 8.51 -11.75
N PRO A 52 7.75 9.48 -11.88
CA PRO A 52 9.09 9.36 -11.30
C PRO A 52 9.01 9.36 -9.76
N ARG A 53 10.03 8.78 -9.11
CA ARG A 53 10.13 8.71 -7.63
C ARG A 53 9.94 10.08 -6.97
N ASN A 54 10.45 11.14 -7.59
CA ASN A 54 10.40 12.50 -7.07
C ASN A 54 9.17 13.31 -7.54
N HIS A 55 8.15 12.67 -8.12
CA HIS A 55 6.93 13.38 -8.49
C HIS A 55 6.29 14.02 -7.24
N PRO A 56 5.88 15.31 -7.27
CA PRO A 56 5.37 16.00 -6.08
C PRO A 56 4.18 15.30 -5.42
N GLY A 57 3.25 14.76 -6.21
CA GLY A 57 2.12 13.97 -5.71
C GLY A 57 2.55 12.67 -5.02
N MET A 58 3.63 12.03 -5.50
CA MET A 58 4.19 10.82 -4.88
C MET A 58 4.79 11.14 -3.51
N ILE A 59 5.61 12.20 -3.43
CA ILE A 59 6.25 12.63 -2.18
C ILE A 59 5.19 12.96 -1.12
N LEU A 60 4.19 13.77 -1.49
CA LEU A 60 3.13 14.18 -0.56
C LEU A 60 2.23 13.01 -0.16
N GLY A 61 1.92 12.11 -1.09
CA GLY A 61 1.11 10.93 -0.82
C GLY A 61 1.81 9.94 0.11
N VAL A 62 3.10 9.71 -0.08
CA VAL A 62 3.93 8.89 0.84
C VAL A 62 3.98 9.50 2.23
N LYS A 63 4.16 10.82 2.33
CA LYS A 63 4.12 11.52 3.62
C LYS A 63 2.78 11.32 4.33
N TYR A 64 1.67 11.32 3.60
CA TYR A 64 0.35 11.01 4.14
C TYR A 64 0.25 9.56 4.64
N LEU A 65 0.72 8.59 3.85
CA LEU A 65 0.71 7.16 4.25
C LEU A 65 1.59 6.87 5.50
N LEU A 66 2.60 7.71 5.77
CA LEU A 66 3.50 7.58 6.91
C LEU A 66 3.07 8.37 8.15
N GLN A 67 1.91 9.05 8.12
CA GLN A 67 1.35 9.64 9.34
C GLN A 67 1.04 8.54 10.37
N ALA A 68 1.14 8.86 11.66
CA ALA A 68 0.99 7.88 12.75
C ALA A 68 -0.36 7.16 12.69
N GLU A 69 -1.40 7.89 12.31
CA GLU A 69 -2.76 7.44 12.08
C GLU A 69 -2.93 6.53 10.85
N ASN A 70 -1.95 6.44 9.96
CA ASN A 70 -1.97 5.56 8.78
C ASN A 70 -0.95 4.42 8.86
N LEU A 71 -0.02 4.47 9.81
CA LEU A 71 0.91 3.37 10.05
C LEU A 71 0.19 2.10 10.52
N PRO A 72 0.78 0.91 10.25
CA PRO A 72 0.24 -0.36 10.71
C PRO A 72 0.03 -0.38 12.22
N ASP A 73 -1.21 -0.70 12.60
CA ASP A 73 -1.69 -0.72 13.98
C ASP A 73 -2.81 -1.77 14.08
N TRP A 74 -2.58 -2.84 14.85
CA TRP A 74 -3.55 -3.93 15.02
C TRP A 74 -4.60 -3.63 16.11
N ASN A 75 -4.88 -2.37 16.42
CA ASN A 75 -5.96 -2.01 17.32
C ASN A 75 -7.34 -2.00 16.64
N SER A 76 -8.40 -2.07 17.46
CA SER A 76 -9.79 -2.05 16.99
C SER A 76 -10.11 -0.79 16.17
N GLY A 77 -10.67 -0.97 14.98
CA GLY A 77 -11.01 0.11 14.04
C GLY A 77 -9.81 0.71 13.31
N ARG A 78 -8.59 0.27 13.62
CA ARG A 78 -7.32 0.78 13.06
C ARG A 78 -6.72 -0.18 12.04
N ARG A 79 -6.91 -1.49 12.23
CA ARG A 79 -6.40 -2.52 11.33
C ARG A 79 -7.08 -2.44 9.96
N ASN A 80 -6.30 -2.16 8.93
CA ASN A 80 -6.77 -2.22 7.54
C ASN A 80 -5.72 -2.93 6.66
N LEU A 81 -5.80 -4.25 6.62
CA LEU A 81 -4.88 -5.11 5.85
C LEU A 81 -4.92 -4.84 4.35
N TYR A 82 -6.06 -4.37 3.84
CA TYR A 82 -6.23 -4.05 2.44
C TYR A 82 -5.39 -2.82 2.07
N HIS A 83 -5.48 -1.76 2.88
CA HIS A 83 -4.55 -0.63 2.82
C HIS A 83 -3.11 -1.12 2.95
N TRP A 84 -2.78 -1.90 3.98
CA TRP A 84 -1.39 -2.25 4.24
C TRP A 84 -0.73 -2.97 3.07
N TYR A 85 -1.45 -3.84 2.38
CA TYR A 85 -0.94 -4.53 1.20
C TYR A 85 -0.56 -3.57 0.06
N TYR A 86 -1.37 -2.54 -0.20
CA TYR A 86 -1.04 -1.55 -1.25
C TYR A 86 0.04 -0.56 -0.81
N ALA A 87 -0.01 -0.10 0.45
CA ALA A 87 1.04 0.77 0.99
C ALA A 87 2.40 0.06 0.96
N ALA A 88 2.44 -1.24 1.29
CA ALA A 88 3.65 -2.04 1.18
C ALA A 88 4.25 -2.01 -0.22
N GLN A 89 3.43 -2.16 -1.27
CA GLN A 89 3.90 -2.12 -2.65
C GLN A 89 4.43 -0.75 -3.06
N VAL A 90 3.70 0.33 -2.73
CA VAL A 90 4.12 1.71 -3.03
C VAL A 90 5.48 2.00 -2.40
N LEU A 91 5.59 1.73 -1.10
CA LEU A 91 6.77 2.04 -0.32
C LEU A 91 7.94 1.14 -0.67
N HIS A 92 7.70 -0.16 -0.89
CA HIS A 92 8.73 -1.07 -1.38
C HIS A 92 9.25 -0.65 -2.76
N ASN A 93 8.40 -0.23 -3.68
CA ASN A 93 8.89 0.29 -4.97
C ASN A 93 9.82 1.49 -4.78
N LEU A 94 9.51 2.37 -3.82
CA LEU A 94 10.29 3.57 -3.51
C LEU A 94 11.53 3.29 -2.64
N GLN A 95 11.64 2.14 -1.98
CA GLN A 95 12.75 1.80 -1.07
C GLN A 95 13.02 2.89 -0.01
N GLY A 96 14.19 2.85 0.64
CA GLY A 96 14.65 3.89 1.55
C GLY A 96 13.99 3.87 2.94
N SER A 97 14.21 4.95 3.68
CA SER A 97 13.79 5.09 5.09
C SER A 97 12.28 4.97 5.29
N GLU A 98 11.51 5.41 4.31
CA GLU A 98 10.05 5.36 4.27
C GLU A 98 9.56 3.91 4.28
N TRP A 99 10.16 3.06 3.43
CA TRP A 99 9.91 1.63 3.41
C TRP A 99 10.36 0.97 4.71
N GLU A 100 11.56 1.26 5.18
CA GLU A 100 12.10 0.66 6.41
C GLU A 100 11.22 0.94 7.62
N THR A 101 10.79 2.19 7.78
CA THR A 101 9.90 2.63 8.87
C THR A 101 8.57 1.90 8.82
N TRP A 102 7.92 1.89 7.66
CA TRP A 102 6.61 1.27 7.50
C TRP A 102 6.67 -0.26 7.63
N ASN A 103 7.67 -0.90 7.01
CA ASN A 103 7.84 -2.35 7.01
C ASN A 103 8.17 -2.87 8.41
N ALA A 104 8.93 -2.13 9.22
CA ALA A 104 9.18 -2.49 10.61
C ALA A 104 7.85 -2.58 11.40
N ALA A 105 7.01 -1.56 11.32
CA ALA A 105 5.70 -1.53 11.98
C ALA A 105 4.78 -2.65 11.46
N ALA A 106 4.67 -2.83 10.14
CA ALA A 106 3.83 -3.87 9.54
C ALA A 106 4.25 -5.27 9.98
N ARG A 107 5.55 -5.59 9.90
CA ARG A 107 6.07 -6.92 10.24
C ARG A 107 5.85 -7.24 11.71
N GLU A 108 6.06 -6.28 12.61
CA GLU A 108 5.81 -6.48 14.04
C GLU A 108 4.35 -6.86 14.30
N GLU A 109 3.42 -6.07 13.77
CA GLU A 109 1.99 -6.30 13.97
C GLU A 109 1.53 -7.64 13.37
N LEU A 110 1.99 -7.98 12.16
CA LEU A 110 1.63 -9.21 11.47
C LEU A 110 2.19 -10.45 12.20
N ILE A 111 3.44 -10.43 12.65
CA ILE A 111 4.05 -11.58 13.33
C ILE A 111 3.44 -11.80 14.71
N LYS A 112 3.18 -10.71 15.45
CA LYS A 112 2.58 -10.71 16.78
C LYS A 112 1.18 -11.32 16.78
N HIS A 113 0.37 -10.98 15.79
CA HIS A 113 -1.04 -11.39 15.73
C HIS A 113 -1.30 -12.68 14.93
N GLN A 114 -0.26 -13.32 14.42
CA GLN A 114 -0.37 -14.62 13.78
C GLN A 114 -0.70 -15.71 14.81
N VAL A 115 -1.75 -16.49 14.56
CA VAL A 115 -2.13 -17.64 15.39
C VAL A 115 -0.99 -18.67 15.39
N LYS A 116 -0.55 -19.08 16.59
CA LYS A 116 0.54 -20.05 16.77
C LYS A 116 -0.01 -21.48 16.94
N GLY A 117 0.84 -22.48 16.72
CA GLY A 117 0.53 -23.90 16.91
C GLY A 117 0.04 -24.63 15.65
N ALA A 118 -0.06 -25.96 15.73
CA ALA A 118 -0.33 -26.85 14.58
C ALA A 118 -1.84 -27.13 14.32
N GLY A 119 -2.74 -26.29 14.82
CA GLY A 119 -4.19 -26.46 14.67
C GLY A 119 -4.73 -26.01 13.31
N LYS A 120 -6.04 -26.19 13.08
CA LYS A 120 -6.74 -25.81 11.83
C LYS A 120 -6.59 -24.32 11.45
N THR A 121 -6.30 -23.47 12.44
CA THR A 121 -6.10 -22.03 12.26
C THR A 121 -4.65 -21.61 12.50
N GLY A 122 -3.75 -22.54 12.76
CA GLY A 122 -2.32 -22.29 12.92
C GLY A 122 -1.74 -21.57 11.71
N GLY A 123 -0.96 -20.52 11.94
CA GLY A 123 -0.36 -19.71 10.88
C GLY A 123 -1.28 -18.66 10.24
N SER A 124 -2.57 -18.64 10.58
CA SER A 124 -3.55 -17.66 10.07
C SER A 124 -3.71 -16.45 11.00
N TRP A 125 -4.57 -15.49 10.62
CA TRP A 125 -4.94 -14.33 11.44
C TRP A 125 -6.43 -14.31 11.73
N HIS A 126 -6.81 -13.77 12.90
CA HIS A 126 -8.22 -13.70 13.27
C HIS A 126 -8.96 -12.66 12.40
N PRO A 127 -10.07 -13.02 11.75
CA PRO A 127 -10.70 -12.12 10.79
C PRO A 127 -11.37 -10.90 11.44
N THR A 128 -11.89 -11.02 12.65
CA THR A 128 -12.71 -9.96 13.28
C THR A 128 -12.31 -9.63 14.72
N GLN A 129 -11.13 -10.06 15.18
CA GLN A 129 -10.65 -9.79 16.54
C GLN A 129 -9.21 -9.24 16.52
N PRO A 130 -9.01 -7.97 16.89
CA PRO A 130 -10.06 -6.96 17.09
C PRO A 130 -10.80 -6.65 15.78
N ALA A 131 -11.86 -5.85 15.86
CA ALA A 131 -12.58 -5.42 14.66
C ALA A 131 -11.66 -4.58 13.76
N GLY A 132 -11.68 -4.86 12.46
CA GLY A 132 -10.97 -4.08 11.47
C GLY A 132 -11.54 -2.67 11.30
N ALA A 133 -10.86 -1.86 10.49
CA ALA A 133 -11.42 -0.63 9.95
C ALA A 133 -12.69 -0.93 9.12
N ALA A 134 -13.62 0.02 9.06
CA ALA A 134 -14.91 -0.16 8.41
C ALA A 134 -14.81 -0.52 6.91
N ASP A 135 -13.74 -0.10 6.24
CA ASP A 135 -13.46 -0.35 4.83
C ASP A 135 -12.48 -1.52 4.58
N GLU A 136 -12.07 -2.27 5.62
CA GLU A 136 -11.22 -3.46 5.46
C GLU A 136 -12.00 -4.66 4.87
N ASN A 137 -13.33 -4.73 5.06
CA ASN A 137 -14.17 -5.86 4.64
C ASN A 137 -13.76 -7.25 5.19
N ALA A 138 -13.05 -7.30 6.32
CA ALA A 138 -12.57 -8.55 6.92
C ALA A 138 -13.70 -9.46 7.46
N ASP A 139 -14.82 -8.88 7.87
CA ASP A 139 -16.04 -9.57 8.28
C ASP A 139 -16.70 -10.33 7.10
N LYS A 140 -16.69 -9.72 5.91
CA LYS A 140 -17.21 -10.33 4.67
C LYS A 140 -16.23 -11.34 4.08
N GLY A 141 -14.94 -11.00 4.03
CA GLY A 141 -13.90 -11.85 3.44
C GLY A 141 -13.46 -13.02 4.32
N GLY A 142 -13.65 -12.90 5.64
CA GLY A 142 -13.33 -13.94 6.60
C GLY A 142 -11.84 -14.26 6.70
N ARG A 143 -11.53 -15.39 7.33
CA ARG A 143 -10.15 -15.78 7.69
C ARG A 143 -9.24 -15.94 6.47
N LEU A 144 -9.76 -16.45 5.36
CA LEU A 144 -8.98 -16.65 4.14
C LEU A 144 -8.50 -15.31 3.58
N TYR A 145 -9.40 -14.34 3.42
CA TYR A 145 -9.09 -12.99 2.95
C TYR A 145 -8.01 -12.32 3.80
N VAL A 146 -8.20 -12.29 5.12
CA VAL A 146 -7.25 -11.70 6.08
C VAL A 146 -5.90 -12.40 6.00
N THR A 147 -5.88 -13.73 5.95
CA THR A 147 -4.64 -14.50 5.87
C THR A 147 -3.89 -14.23 4.56
N CYS A 148 -4.60 -14.18 3.43
CA CYS A 148 -4.01 -13.84 2.14
C CYS A 148 -3.37 -12.44 2.18
N LEU A 149 -4.08 -11.42 2.68
CA LEU A 149 -3.51 -10.07 2.75
C LEU A 149 -2.29 -9.99 3.67
N CYS A 150 -2.31 -10.67 4.82
CA CYS A 150 -1.15 -10.75 5.70
C CYS A 150 0.06 -11.37 4.99
N LEU A 151 -0.13 -12.51 4.32
CA LEU A 151 0.93 -13.20 3.60
C LEU A 151 1.46 -12.36 2.43
N LEU A 152 0.56 -11.85 1.59
CA LEU A 152 0.92 -11.01 0.44
C LEU A 152 1.70 -9.77 0.89
N THR A 153 1.34 -9.16 2.02
CA THR A 153 2.06 -8.03 2.62
C THR A 153 3.46 -8.45 3.08
N LEU A 154 3.59 -9.58 3.79
CA LEU A 154 4.88 -10.11 4.24
C LEU A 154 5.80 -10.54 3.09
N GLU A 155 5.23 -10.83 1.93
CA GLU A 155 5.95 -11.34 0.76
C GLU A 155 6.30 -10.28 -0.28
N VAL A 156 5.81 -9.03 -0.14
CA VAL A 156 6.00 -7.97 -1.16
C VAL A 156 7.45 -7.86 -1.61
N TYR A 157 8.39 -7.82 -0.66
CA TYR A 157 9.81 -7.63 -0.94
C TYR A 157 10.55 -8.89 -1.41
N TYR A 158 9.91 -10.07 -1.37
CA TYR A 158 10.41 -11.28 -2.01
C TYR A 158 9.82 -11.50 -3.41
N ARG A 159 8.61 -11.00 -3.65
CA ARG A 159 7.85 -11.23 -4.90
C ARG A 159 8.05 -10.14 -5.95
N HIS A 160 8.34 -8.91 -5.53
CA HIS A 160 8.42 -7.77 -6.43
C HIS A 160 9.82 -7.17 -6.42
N LEU A 161 10.44 -7.10 -7.59
CA LEU A 161 11.60 -6.24 -7.80
C LEU A 161 11.15 -4.78 -7.68
N PRO A 162 11.89 -3.92 -6.95
CA PRO A 162 11.55 -2.50 -6.87
C PRO A 162 11.42 -1.89 -8.27
N LEU A 163 10.35 -1.13 -8.47
CA LEU A 163 10.04 -0.56 -9.78
C LEU A 163 11.09 0.45 -10.27
N TYR A 164 11.57 1.30 -9.36
CA TYR A 164 12.57 2.30 -9.69
C TYR A 164 13.96 1.67 -9.65
N ARG A 165 14.63 1.65 -10.81
CA ARG A 165 16.04 1.26 -10.88
C ARG A 165 16.89 2.45 -10.50
N ASP A 166 17.91 2.21 -9.67
CA ASP A 166 18.97 3.18 -9.51
C ASP A 166 19.73 3.24 -10.85
N GLU A 167 19.71 4.38 -11.54
CA GLU A 167 20.59 4.56 -12.69
C GLU A 167 22.03 4.40 -12.20
N PRO A 168 22.87 3.61 -12.89
CA PRO A 168 24.28 3.55 -12.54
C PRO A 168 24.86 4.95 -12.71
N VAL A 169 25.45 5.48 -11.63
CA VAL A 169 26.22 6.73 -11.67
C VAL A 169 27.21 6.59 -12.83
N SER A 170 26.99 7.38 -13.89
CA SER A 170 27.91 7.45 -15.02
C SER A 170 29.29 7.77 -14.46
N ARG A 171 30.19 6.79 -14.50
CA ARG A 171 31.59 7.03 -14.18
C ARG A 171 32.08 8.01 -15.22
N THR A 172 32.25 9.26 -14.82
CA THR A 172 32.92 10.26 -15.62
C THR A 172 34.34 9.76 -15.82
N THR A 173 34.63 9.19 -16.99
CA THR A 173 36.00 9.00 -17.46
C THR A 173 36.56 10.39 -17.67
N THR A 174 37.31 10.86 -16.69
CA THR A 174 38.29 11.93 -16.89
C THR A 174 39.38 11.38 -17.80
N GLU A 175 39.45 11.90 -19.03
CA GLU A 175 40.65 11.86 -19.88
C GLU A 175 41.79 12.67 -19.26
#